data_AF-A0A917U9R8-F1
#
_entry.id   AF-A0A917U9R8-F1
#
_cell.length_a   1.000
_cell.length_b   1.000
_cell.length_c   1.000
_cell.angle_alpha   90.00
_cell.angle_beta   90.00
_cell.angle_gamma   90.00
#
_symmetry.space_group_name_H-M   'P 1'
#
loop_
_entity.id
_entity.type
_entity.pdbx_description
1 polymer ?
#
loop_
_entity_poly.entity_id
_entity_poly.type
_entity_poly.pdbx_seq_one_letter_code
_entity_poly.pdbx_strand_id
1 'polypeptide(L)' 'MVEAGDWAVELPSPLLLHDGKHVWVQGATVWARNRSGDVVCYPGDGYWLCR' A
#
# COMPACT_ATOMS: atom_id res chain seq x y z
N MET A 1 -4.99 12.74 2.71
CA MET A 1 -6.43 12.87 2.43
C MET A 1 -6.63 12.13 1.12
N VAL A 2 -7.51 11.14 1.07
CA VAL A 2 -7.80 10.45 -0.18
C VAL A 2 -8.99 11.17 -0.80
N GLU A 3 -8.85 11.59 -2.04
CA GLU A 3 -9.86 12.36 -2.76
C GLU A 3 -10.62 11.47 -3.73
N ALA A 4 -11.83 11.88 -4.07
CA ALA A 4 -12.54 11.24 -5.16
C ALA A 4 -11.76 11.41 -6.48
N GLY A 5 -11.64 10.32 -7.23
CA GLY A 5 -10.75 10.24 -8.39
C GLY A 5 -9.38 9.65 -8.07
N ASP A 6 -9.09 9.28 -6.81
CA ASP A 6 -7.88 8.55 -6.45
C ASP A 6 -8.03 7.03 -6.63
N TRP A 7 -6.88 6.38 -6.77
CA TRP A 7 -6.75 4.93 -6.64
C TRP A 7 -6.46 4.55 -5.19
N ALA A 8 -7.20 3.59 -4.66
CA ALA A 8 -7.00 3.06 -3.32
C ALA A 8 -6.79 1.55 -3.35
N VAL A 9 -6.06 1.04 -2.36
CA VAL A 9 -5.87 -0.39 -2.12
C VAL A 9 -6.24 -0.69 -0.68
N GLU A 10 -7.15 -1.64 -0.50
CA GLU A 10 -7.53 -2.15 0.80
C GLU A 10 -6.76 -3.44 1.11
N LEU A 11 -6.27 -3.53 2.34
CA LEU A 11 -5.52 -4.69 2.82
C LEU A 11 -6.39 -5.50 3.79
N PRO A 12 -6.25 -6.84 3.82
CA PRO A 12 -7.03 -7.69 4.71
C PRO A 12 -6.68 -7.48 6.20
N SER A 13 -5.54 -6.85 6.48
CA SER A 13 -5.11 -6.48 7.82
C SER A 13 -4.31 -5.18 7.82
N PRO A 14 -4.28 -4.44 8.94
CA PRO A 14 -3.51 -3.21 9.03
C PRO A 14 -2.01 -3.45 8.80
N LEU A 15 -1.40 -2.58 8.00
CA LEU A 15 0.05 -2.60 7.79
C LEU A 15 0.75 -1.64 8.77
N LEU A 16 1.56 -2.20 9.67
CA LEU A 16 2.36 -1.40 10.60
C LEU A 16 3.68 -0.94 9.97
N LEU A 17 3.77 0.37 9.73
CA LEU A 17 4.97 1.00 9.21
C LEU A 17 5.85 1.48 10.37
N HIS A 18 7.13 1.18 10.28
CA HIS A 18 8.14 1.67 11.20
C HIS A 18 9.04 2.66 10.45
N ASP A 19 9.75 3.48 11.21
CA ASP A 19 10.66 4.46 10.64
C ASP A 19 11.69 3.80 9.71
N GLY A 20 11.99 4.47 8.60
CA GLY A 20 12.87 3.96 7.54
C GLY A 20 12.27 2.88 6.63
N LYS A 21 10.98 2.51 6.76
CA LYS A 21 10.29 1.69 5.75
C LYS A 21 9.83 2.55 4.57
N HIS A 22 10.09 2.09 3.34
CA HIS A 22 9.55 2.67 2.12
C HIS A 22 8.37 1.83 1.62
N VAL A 23 7.26 2.47 1.28
CA VAL A 23 6.03 1.79 0.83
C VAL A 23 5.61 2.35 -0.52
N TRP A 24 5.17 1.46 -1.42
CA TRP A 24 4.57 1.84 -2.68
C TRP A 24 3.47 0.87 -3.08
N VAL A 25 2.65 1.31 -4.04
CA VAL A 25 1.55 0.51 -4.60
C VAL A 25 1.87 0.15 -6.05
N GLN A 26 1.62 -1.10 -6.44
CA GLN A 26 1.67 -1.54 -7.81
C GLN A 26 0.43 -2.39 -8.10
N GLY A 27 -0.49 -1.87 -8.92
CA GLY A 27 -1.81 -2.48 -9.12
C GLY A 27 -2.59 -2.54 -7.80
N ALA A 28 -3.01 -3.75 -7.42
CA ALA A 28 -3.68 -4.01 -6.14
C ALA A 28 -2.74 -4.51 -5.03
N THR A 29 -1.42 -4.46 -5.25
CA THR A 29 -0.42 -4.94 -4.27
C THR A 29 0.30 -3.78 -3.59
N VAL A 30 0.39 -3.83 -2.26
CA VAL A 30 1.22 -2.93 -1.48
C VAL A 30 2.57 -3.59 -1.25
N TRP A 31 3.64 -2.87 -1.52
CA TRP A 31 5.01 -3.33 -1.31
C TRP A 31 5.67 -2.49 -0.23
N ALA A 32 6.42 -3.14 0.65
CA ALA A 32 7.21 -2.47 1.67
C ALA A 32 8.65 -2.95 1.63
N ARG A 33 9.60 -2.01 1.65
CA ARG A 33 11.02 -2.27 1.80
C ARG A 33 11.50 -1.79 3.15
N ASN A 34 12.18 -2.66 3.90
CA ASN A 34 12.80 -2.30 5.18
C ASN A 34 14.19 -1.65 4.98
N ARG A 35 14.85 -1.26 6.07
CA ARG A 35 16.17 -0.63 6.03
C ARG A 35 17.30 -1.57 5.59
N SER A 36 17.18 -2.88 5.82
CA SER A 36 18.13 -3.89 5.32
C SER A 36 17.99 -4.14 3.83
N GLY A 37 16.93 -3.64 3.20
CA GLY A 37 16.65 -3.80 1.77
C GLY A 37 15.72 -4.97 1.45
N ASP A 38 15.26 -5.72 2.46
CA ASP A 38 14.28 -6.79 2.25
C ASP A 38 12.95 -6.19 1.84
N VAL A 39 12.33 -6.84 0.85
CA VAL A 39 11.06 -6.44 0.27
C VAL A 39 10.01 -7.48 0.61
N VAL A 40 8.88 -7.01 1.12
CA VAL A 40 7.70 -7.82 1.41
C VAL A 40 6.52 -7.26 0.62
N CYS A 41 5.70 -8.15 0.06
CA CYS A 41 4.46 -7.78 -0.62
C CYS A 41 3.24 -8.17 0.20
N TYR A 42 2.21 -7.34 0.11
CA TYR A 42 0.92 -7.50 0.75
C TYR A 42 -0.14 -7.42 -0.34
N PRO A 43 -0.77 -8.56 -0.72
CA PRO A 43 -1.88 -8.53 -1.65
C PRO A 43 -3.07 -7.80 -1.01
N GLY A 44 -3.73 -6.97 -1.81
CA GLY A 44 -4.93 -6.27 -1.43
C GLY A 44 -5.91 -6.20 -2.60
N ASP A 45 -6.99 -5.47 -2.38
CA ASP A 45 -8.02 -5.21 -3.38
C ASP A 45 -7.96 -3.75 -3.81
N GLY A 46 -7.76 -3.52 -5.11
CA GLY A 46 -7.61 -2.18 -5.69
C GLY A 46 -8.93 -1.66 -6.25
N TYR A 47 -9.27 -0.40 -5.97
CA TYR A 47 -10.48 0.24 -6.46
C TYR A 47 -10.30 1.71 -6.79
N TRP A 48 -11.10 2.16 -7.77
CA TRP A 48 -11.25 3.57 -8.10
C TRP A 48 -12.28 4.20 -7.18
N LEU A 49 -11.88 5.28 -6.51
CA LEU A 49 -12.80 6.05 -5.70
C LEU A 49 -13.63 6.96 -6.61
N CYS A 50 -14.92 6.64 -6.70
CA CYS A 50 -15.89 7.47 -7.40
C CYS A 50 -16.12 8.79 -6.65
N ARG A 51 -16.62 9.78 -7.39
CA ARG A 51 -16.98 11.12 -6.87
C ARG A 51 -18.31 11.14 -6.14
#